data_AF-A0A260RXB0-F1
#
_entry.id   AF-A0A260RXB0-F1
#
_cell.length_a   1.000
_cell.length_b   1.000
_cell.length_c   1.000
_cell.angle_alpha   90.00
_cell.angle_beta   90.00
_cell.angle_gamma   90.00
#
_symmetry.space_group_name_H-M   'P 1'
#
loop_
_entity.id
_entity.type
_entity.pdbx_description
1 polymer ?
#
loop_
_entity_poly.entity_id
_entity_poly.type
_entity_poly.pdbx_seq_one_letter_code
_entity_poly.pdbx_strand_id
1 'polypeptide(L)'
;MTREQLIELLAANAPAGSVWLVHEDKTTEIVENPTVDQLAEYRSWTTWPMYLIRTDLAENYIREHGLDGAVTLLNLTFALIPDPRSTVIRAAAITGRFLNRRKTKPAQED
;
A
#
# COMPACT_ATOMS: atom_id res chain seq x y z
N MET A 1 11.47 -6.62 4.61
CA MET A 1 12.03 -5.26 4.72
C MET A 1 13.41 -5.36 5.32
N THR A 2 14.40 -4.77 4.65
CA THR A 2 15.78 -4.67 5.17
C THR A 2 16.06 -3.26 5.70
N ARG A 3 17.20 -3.10 6.37
CA ARG A 3 17.65 -1.80 6.88
C ARG A 3 17.97 -0.84 5.73
N GLU A 4 18.52 -1.35 4.63
CA GLU A 4 18.89 -0.60 3.43
C GLU A 4 17.66 0.00 2.76
N GLN A 5 16.59 -0.78 2.60
CA GLN A 5 15.32 -0.29 2.07
C GLN A 5 14.71 0.81 2.95
N LEU A 6 14.92 0.74 4.27
CA LEU A 6 14.49 1.79 5.19
C LEU A 6 15.33 3.06 5.06
N ILE A 7 16.64 2.91 4.84
CA ILE A 7 17.55 4.03 4.58
C ILE A 7 17.19 4.70 3.25
N GLU A 8 16.84 3.93 2.22
CA GLU A 8 16.36 4.45 0.94
C GLU A 8 15.08 5.29 1.11
N LEU A 9 14.14 4.83 1.95
CA LEU A 9 12.96 5.61 2.30
C LEU A 9 13.32 6.95 2.97
N LEU A 10 14.23 6.93 3.94
CA LEU A 10 14.69 8.15 4.61
C LEU A 10 15.44 9.08 3.65
N ALA A 11 16.23 8.51 2.74
CA ALA A 11 17.00 9.25 1.75
C ALA A 11 16.13 9.89 0.66
N ALA A 12 14.92 9.35 0.41
CA ALA A 12 13.98 9.91 -0.54
C ALA A 12 13.48 11.30 -0.15
N ASN A 13 13.58 11.68 1.15
CA ASN A 13 13.19 12.99 1.68
C ASN A 13 11.80 13.43 1.18
N ALA A 14 10.87 12.47 1.17
CA ALA A 14 9.56 12.64 0.56
C ALA A 14 8.72 13.67 1.34
N PRO A 15 7.93 14.51 0.65
CA PRO A 15 7.12 15.51 1.32
C PRO A 15 6.10 14.89 2.28
N ALA A 16 5.72 15.64 3.31
CA ALA A 16 4.72 15.21 4.29
C ALA A 16 3.40 14.80 3.59
N GLY A 17 2.84 13.66 4.01
CA GLY A 17 1.64 13.11 3.38
C GLY A 17 1.90 12.19 2.19
N SER A 18 3.16 12.03 1.76
CA SER A 18 3.54 10.96 0.84
C SER A 18 3.28 9.59 1.45
N VAL A 19 3.01 8.62 0.59
CA VAL A 19 2.63 7.27 1.01
C VAL A 19 3.58 6.25 0.46
N TRP A 20 3.92 5.28 1.29
CA TRP A 20 4.74 4.16 0.90
C TRP A 20 3.87 2.97 0.55
N LEU A 21 4.07 2.43 -0.64
CA LEU A 21 3.29 1.34 -1.20
C LEU A 21 4.16 0.09 -1.36
N VAL A 22 3.52 -1.07 -1.30
CA VAL A 22 4.10 -2.36 -1.70
C VAL A 22 3.41 -2.90 -2.94
N HIS A 23 4.20 -3.34 -3.91
CA HIS A 23 3.74 -3.98 -5.13
C HIS A 23 3.62 -5.50 -4.98
N GLU A 24 2.98 -6.17 -5.94
CA GLU A 24 2.74 -7.63 -5.92
C GLU A 24 4.06 -8.42 -5.82
N ASP A 25 5.12 -7.91 -6.43
CA ASP A 25 6.47 -8.50 -6.43
C ASP A 25 7.30 -8.16 -5.19
N LYS A 26 6.69 -7.51 -4.18
CA LYS A 26 7.33 -7.03 -2.95
C LYS A 26 8.32 -5.88 -3.14
N THR A 27 8.40 -5.29 -4.34
CA THR A 27 9.06 -3.99 -4.51
C THR A 27 8.22 -2.90 -3.82
N THR A 28 8.85 -1.77 -3.54
CA THR A 28 8.19 -0.66 -2.85
C THR A 28 8.35 0.65 -3.58
N GLU A 29 7.36 1.53 -3.46
CA GLU A 29 7.33 2.82 -4.15
C GLU A 29 6.78 3.89 -3.21
N ILE A 30 7.36 5.09 -3.27
CA ILE A 30 6.81 6.27 -2.58
C ILE A 30 6.00 7.07 -3.59
N VAL A 31 4.71 7.27 -3.27
CA VAL A 31 3.82 8.12 -4.05
C VAL A 31 3.63 9.44 -3.33
N GLU A 32 4.08 10.51 -3.96
CA GLU A 32 3.92 11.88 -3.46
C GLU A 32 2.53 12.42 -3.80
N ASN A 33 1.94 13.17 -2.85
CA ASN A 33 0.65 13.86 -3.02
C ASN A 33 -0.47 13.00 -3.64
N PRO A 34 -0.75 11.78 -3.10
CA PRO A 34 -1.79 10.95 -3.65
C PRO A 34 -3.16 11.60 -3.50
N THR A 35 -3.99 11.50 -4.53
CA THR A 35 -5.40 11.94 -4.46
C THR A 35 -6.20 11.07 -3.49
N VAL A 36 -7.36 11.57 -3.06
CA VAL A 36 -8.27 10.83 -2.17
C VAL A 36 -8.69 9.50 -2.78
N ASP A 37 -8.97 9.47 -4.08
CA ASP A 37 -9.39 8.26 -4.79
C ASP A 37 -8.23 7.25 -4.89
N GLN A 38 -7.01 7.70 -5.18
CA GLN A 38 -5.82 6.85 -5.15
C GLN A 38 -5.57 6.27 -3.76
N LEU A 39 -5.67 7.08 -2.71
CA LEU A 39 -5.54 6.60 -1.33
C LEU A 39 -6.58 5.53 -0.99
N ALA A 40 -7.82 5.70 -1.47
CA ALA A 40 -8.88 4.72 -1.27
C ALA A 40 -8.57 3.40 -1.99
N GLU A 41 -8.04 3.47 -3.22
CA GLU A 41 -7.62 2.28 -3.98
C GLU A 41 -6.45 1.55 -3.31
N TYR A 42 -5.40 2.27 -2.88
CA TYR A 42 -4.24 1.66 -2.22
C TYR A 42 -4.58 1.00 -0.88
N ARG A 43 -5.62 1.49 -0.20
CA ARG A 43 -6.09 0.92 1.06
C ARG A 43 -7.00 -0.29 0.89
N SER A 44 -7.44 -0.60 -0.33
CA SER A 44 -8.24 -1.80 -0.56
C SER A 44 -7.37 -3.05 -0.47
N TRP A 45 -7.82 -4.03 0.31
CA TRP A 45 -7.10 -5.28 0.59
C TRP A 45 -7.13 -6.27 -0.59
N THR A 46 -7.83 -5.89 -1.66
CA THR A 46 -8.02 -6.71 -2.86
C THR A 46 -7.29 -6.15 -4.07
N THR A 47 -6.62 -5.01 -3.92
CA THR A 47 -5.95 -4.29 -5.00
C THR A 47 -4.49 -4.10 -4.66
N TRP A 48 -3.66 -4.27 -5.68
CA TRP A 48 -2.23 -3.96 -5.62
C TRP A 48 -2.00 -2.73 -6.50
N PRO A 49 -1.08 -1.82 -6.11
CA PRO A 49 -0.25 -1.86 -4.91
C PRO A 49 -1.02 -1.59 -3.61
N MET A 50 -0.49 -2.08 -2.48
CA MET A 50 -1.07 -1.89 -1.15
C MET A 50 -0.38 -0.80 -0.35
N TYR A 51 -1.19 -0.04 0.36
CA TYR A 51 -0.75 0.99 1.29
C TYR A 51 -0.06 0.38 2.51
N LEU A 52 1.21 0.76 2.74
CA LEU A 52 1.94 0.38 3.94
C LEU A 52 1.74 1.41 5.05
N ILE A 53 2.25 2.62 4.82
CA ILE A 53 2.32 3.69 5.82
C ILE A 53 2.55 5.04 5.14
N ARG A 54 2.30 6.15 5.84
CA ARG A 54 2.79 7.46 5.41
C ARG A 54 4.27 7.62 5.77
N THR A 55 5.00 8.36 4.93
CA THR A 55 6.45 8.56 5.12
C THR A 55 6.77 9.34 6.41
N ASP A 56 6.00 10.38 6.71
CA ASP A 56 6.13 11.19 7.93
C ASP A 56 5.92 10.36 9.22
N LEU A 57 4.96 9.44 9.20
CA LEU A 57 4.74 8.50 10.30
C LEU A 57 5.90 7.51 10.45
N ALA A 58 6.44 7.02 9.34
CA ALA A 58 7.62 6.13 9.36
C ALA A 58 8.84 6.87 9.95
N GLU A 59 9.10 8.10 9.52
CA GLU A 59 10.19 8.93 10.05
C GLU A 59 10.06 9.19 11.55
N ASN A 60 8.86 9.57 12.01
CA ASN A 60 8.62 9.79 13.44
C ASN A 60 8.84 8.52 14.26
N TYR A 61 8.35 7.37 13.77
CA TYR A 61 8.56 6.10 14.45
C TYR A 61 10.04 5.70 14.49
N ILE A 62 10.78 5.90 13.39
CA ILE A 62 12.23 5.66 13.34
C ILE A 62 12.97 6.57 14.33
N ARG A 63 12.56 7.83 14.46
CA ARG A 63 13.16 8.77 15.42
C ARG A 63 12.96 8.31 16.86
N GLU A 64 11.81 7.73 17.18
CA GLU A 64 11.46 7.28 18.53
C GLU A 64 12.06 5.91 18.89
N HIS A 65 12.12 4.98 17.94
CA HIS A 65 12.43 3.57 18.19
C HIS A 65 13.71 3.07 17.52
N GLY A 66 14.37 3.91 16.72
CA GLY A 66 15.54 3.55 15.92
C GLY A 66 15.20 2.70 14.68
N LEU A 67 16.22 2.51 13.84
CA LEU A 67 16.12 1.75 12.58
C LEU A 67 15.65 0.31 12.80
N ASP A 68 16.18 -0.38 13.82
CA ASP A 68 15.90 -1.80 14.05
C ASP A 68 14.47 -2.03 14.56
N GLY A 69 13.96 -1.12 15.40
CA GLY A 69 12.56 -1.13 15.84
C GLY A 69 11.60 -0.94 14.66
N ALA A 70 11.91 0.00 13.77
CA ALA A 70 11.11 0.25 12.58
C ALA A 70 11.14 -0.91 11.58
N VAL A 71 12.29 -1.55 11.37
CA VAL A 71 12.39 -2.78 10.55
C VAL A 71 11.52 -3.90 11.13
N THR A 72 11.53 -4.08 12.45
CA THR A 72 10.71 -5.09 13.13
C THR A 72 9.22 -4.82 12.93
N LEU A 73 8.77 -3.58 13.16
CA LEU A 73 7.38 -3.18 12.96
C LEU A 73 6.94 -3.42 11.51
N LEU A 74 7.73 -2.96 10.54
CA LEU A 74 7.38 -3.10 9.14
C LEU A 74 7.34 -4.56 8.71
N ASN A 75 8.29 -5.38 9.15
CA ASN A 75 8.26 -6.82 8.86
C ASN A 75 7.01 -7.51 9.43
N LEU A 76 6.55 -7.10 10.62
CA LEU A 76 5.26 -7.56 11.16
C LEU A 76 4.09 -7.11 10.29
N THR A 77 4.07 -5.84 9.87
CA THR A 77 3.06 -5.32 8.93
C THR A 77 3.07 -6.11 7.62
N PHE A 78 4.24 -6.39 7.03
CA PHE A 78 4.38 -7.20 5.82
C PHE A 78 3.90 -8.64 5.99
N ALA A 79 4.04 -9.23 7.18
CA ALA A 79 3.55 -10.57 7.47
C ALA A 79 2.01 -10.63 7.54
N LEU A 80 1.37 -9.52 7.93
CA LEU A 80 -0.08 -9.38 7.94
C LEU A 80 -0.64 -9.05 6.55
N ILE A 81 0.20 -8.54 5.64
CA ILE A 81 -0.17 -8.32 4.26
C ILE A 81 -0.34 -9.67 3.58
N PRO A 82 -1.54 -9.96 3.08
CA PRO A 82 -1.84 -11.30 2.63
C PRO A 82 -1.08 -11.63 1.34
N ASP A 83 -0.75 -12.92 1.18
CA ASP A 83 0.08 -13.38 0.06
C ASP A 83 -0.64 -13.11 -1.28
N PRO A 84 -0.01 -12.36 -2.22
CA PRO A 84 -0.58 -12.12 -3.55
C PRO A 84 -0.87 -13.40 -4.34
N ARG A 85 -0.18 -14.50 -4.02
CA ARG A 85 -0.39 -15.82 -4.63
C ARG A 85 -1.48 -16.64 -3.94
N SER A 86 -2.02 -16.16 -2.83
CA SER A 86 -3.18 -16.79 -2.18
C SER A 86 -4.38 -16.71 -3.12
N THR A 87 -4.88 -17.88 -3.53
CA THR A 87 -6.00 -18.04 -4.47
C THR A 87 -7.26 -17.31 -4.01
N VAL A 88 -7.43 -17.13 -2.70
CA VAL A 88 -8.54 -16.42 -2.07
C VAL A 88 -8.56 -14.93 -2.44
N ILE A 89 -7.40 -14.29 -2.53
CA ILE A 89 -7.31 -12.85 -2.84
C ILE A 89 -7.48 -12.58 -4.33
N ARG A 90 -6.89 -13.43 -5.18
CA ARG A 90 -7.13 -13.35 -6.62
C ARG A 90 -8.60 -13.53 -6.96
N ALA A 91 -9.30 -14.45 -6.29
CA ALA A 91 -10.74 -14.61 -6.44
C ALA A 91 -11.51 -13.36 -5.98
N ALA A 92 -11.18 -12.77 -4.84
CA ALA A 92 -11.83 -11.55 -4.35
C ALA A 92 -11.62 -10.34 -5.28
N ALA A 93 -10.40 -10.16 -5.80
CA ALA A 93 -10.06 -9.08 -6.74
C ALA A 93 -10.81 -9.22 -8.07
N ILE A 94 -10.88 -10.44 -8.63
CA ILE A 94 -11.63 -10.71 -9.87
C ILE A 94 -13.13 -10.52 -9.64
N THR A 95 -13.67 -11.05 -8.54
CA THR A 95 -15.11 -10.99 -8.24
C THR A 95 -15.56 -9.55 -7.95
N GLY A 96 -14.76 -8.76 -7.23
CA GLY A 96 -15.01 -7.34 -6.98
C GLY A 96 -15.01 -6.49 -8.27
N ARG A 97 -14.07 -6.76 -9.19
CA ARG A 97 -14.00 -6.06 -10.49
C ARG A 97 -15.19 -6.42 -11.39
N PHE A 98 -15.63 -7.68 -11.39
CA PHE A 98 -16.79 -8.13 -12.16
C PHE A 98 -18.13 -7.61 -11.60
N LEU A 99 -18.25 -7.50 -10.27
CA LEU A 99 -19.44 -6.92 -9.62
C LEU A 99 -19.55 -5.42 -9.86
N ASN A 100 -18.42 -4.68 -9.81
CA ASN A 100 -18.42 -3.24 -10.10
C ASN A 100 -18.67 -2.93 -11.59
N ARG A 101 -18.24 -3.78 -12.52
CA ARG A 101 -18.50 -3.60 -13.96
C ARG A 101 -19.97 -3.79 -14.35
N ARG A 102 -20.78 -4.45 -13.51
CA ARG A 102 -22.22 -4.61 -13.75
C ARG A 102 -23.06 -3.41 -13.28
N LYS A 103 -22.51 -2.51 -12.44
CA LYS A 103 -23.23 -1.31 -11.98
C LYS A 103 -23.09 -0.11 -12.93
N THR A 104 -22.24 -0.18 -13.94
CA THR A 104 -21.97 0.91 -14.90
C THR A 104 -22.54 0.63 -16.30
N LYS A 105 -23.78 0.14 -16.37
CA LYS A 105 -24.60 0.35 -17.58
C LYS A 105 -25.55 1.51 -17.27
N PRO A 106 -25.47 2.65 -17.99
CA PRO A 106 -26.49 3.67 -17.86
C PRO A 106 -27.81 3.10 -18.38
N ALA A 107 -28.86 3.23 -17.58
CA ALA A 107 -30.22 3.16 -18.09
C ALA A 107 -30.37 4.34 -19.05
N GLN A 108 -30.33 4.06 -20.34
CA GLN A 108 -30.75 4.98 -21.38
C GLN A 108 -32.25 4.71 -21.55
N GLU A 109 -33.08 5.55 -20.93
CA GLU A 109 -34.52 5.59 -21.18
C GLU A 109 -34.82 6.81 -22.03
N ASP A 110 -35.61 6.56 -23.07
CA ASP A 110 -36.15 7.48 -24.08
C ASP A 110 -37.12 8.53 -23.49
#